data_AF-A0A4Y8CFV5-F1
#
_entry.id   AF-A0A4Y8CFV5-F1
#
_cell.length_a   1.000
_cell.length_b   1.000
_cell.length_c   1.000
_cell.angle_alpha   90.00
_cell.angle_beta   90.00
_cell.angle_gamma   90.00
#
_symmetry.space_group_name_H-M   'P 1'
#
loop_
_entity.id
_entity.type
_entity.pdbx_description
1 polymer ?
#
loop_
_entity_poly.entity_id
_entity_poly.type
_entity_poly.pdbx_seq_one_letter_code
_entity_poly.pdbx_strand_id
1 'polypeptide(L)'
;MDYKETLLLPSTSFAMRANLAELEPQRFKKWFEQNYAYEKMKENRKNAKKSFTLHDGPPYANGHIHIGHALNKILKETIIKT
;
A
#
# COMPACT_ATOMS: atom_id res chain seq x y z
N MET A 1 3.98 35.72 -31.98
CA MET A 1 2.99 34.87 -31.29
C MET A 1 3.75 33.83 -30.51
N ASP A 2 3.47 33.69 -29.22
CA ASP A 2 3.99 32.56 -28.44
C ASP A 2 3.06 31.35 -28.68
N TYR A 3 3.58 30.33 -29.35
CA TYR A 3 2.82 29.11 -29.69
C TYR A 3 2.72 28.14 -28.51
N LYS A 4 3.39 28.41 -27.39
CA LYS A 4 3.35 27.56 -26.20
C LYS A 4 1.94 27.43 -25.63
N GLU A 5 1.14 28.49 -25.71
CA GLU A 5 -0.24 28.52 -25.21
C GLU A 5 -1.24 27.80 -26.13
N THR A 6 -0.86 27.51 -27.38
CA THR A 6 -1.71 26.76 -28.32
C THR A 6 -1.52 25.25 -28.21
N LEU A 7 -0.63 24.78 -27.32
CA LEU A 7 -0.30 23.37 -27.13
C LEU A 7 -1.03 22.78 -25.92
N LEU A 8 -1.64 21.61 -26.09
CA LEU A 8 -2.24 20.83 -25.00
C LEU A 8 -1.16 19.98 -24.32
N LEU A 9 -0.34 20.61 -23.48
CA LEU A 9 0.71 19.91 -22.74
C LEU A 9 0.15 19.17 -21.51
N PRO A 10 0.68 17.99 -21.17
CA PRO A 10 0.34 17.31 -19.93
C PRO A 10 0.68 18.19 -18.71
N SER A 11 -0.28 18.34 -17.80
CA SER A 11 -0.10 19.04 -16.53
C SER A 11 -0.57 18.15 -15.39
N THR A 12 0.22 18.06 -14.33
CA THR A 12 -0.11 17.29 -13.14
C THR A 12 0.50 17.93 -11.90
N SER A 13 -0.23 17.87 -10.78
CA SER A 13 0.30 18.17 -9.46
C SER A 13 1.10 17.01 -8.86
N PHE A 14 1.12 15.84 -9.52
CA PHE A 14 1.87 14.68 -9.09
C PHE A 14 3.37 14.95 -9.22
N ALA A 15 4.07 14.94 -8.09
CA ALA A 15 5.50 15.19 -8.05
C ALA A 15 6.26 14.10 -8.82
N MET A 16 7.20 14.52 -9.66
CA MET A 16 8.04 13.60 -10.43
C MET A 16 9.00 12.79 -9.52
N ARG A 17 9.39 13.35 -8.37
CA ARG A 17 10.16 12.65 -7.32
C ARG A 17 9.22 12.08 -6.26
N ALA A 18 9.42 10.83 -5.91
CA ALA A 18 8.51 10.10 -5.03
C ALA A 18 8.57 10.50 -3.55
N ASN A 19 9.75 10.90 -3.04
CA ASN A 19 9.97 11.26 -1.63
C ASN A 19 9.35 10.27 -0.61
N LEU A 20 9.53 8.97 -0.85
CA LEU A 20 8.80 7.91 -0.12
C LEU A 20 9.07 7.90 1.38
N ALA A 21 10.31 8.14 1.82
CA ALA A 21 10.67 8.14 3.24
C ALA A 21 9.82 9.11 4.08
N GLU A 22 9.36 10.21 3.49
CA GLU A 22 8.50 11.20 4.16
C GLU A 22 7.00 10.92 3.93
N LEU A 23 6.63 10.52 2.72
CA LEU A 23 5.21 10.35 2.34
C LEU A 23 4.60 9.02 2.81
N GLU A 24 5.37 7.94 2.89
CA GLU A 24 4.88 6.62 3.32
C GLU A 24 4.39 6.61 4.77
N PRO A 25 5.12 7.17 5.76
CA PRO A 25 4.63 7.25 7.13
C PRO A 25 3.28 7.99 7.25
N GLN A 26 3.11 9.09 6.50
CA GLN A 26 1.85 9.85 6.48
C GLN A 26 0.71 9.03 5.88
N ARG A 27 0.99 8.28 4.81
CA ARG A 27 0.02 7.39 4.17
C ARG A 27 -0.38 6.25 5.10
N PHE A 28 0.60 5.61 5.76
CA PHE A 28 0.35 4.53 6.71
C PHE A 28 -0.47 5.01 7.90
N LYS A 29 -0.17 6.20 8.44
CA LYS A 29 -0.99 6.81 9.50
C LYS A 29 -2.46 6.86 9.09
N LYS A 30 -2.78 7.37 7.90
CA LYS A 30 -4.15 7.41 7.38
C LYS A 30 -4.79 6.02 7.20
N TRP A 31 -4.02 5.00 6.84
CA TRP A 31 -4.54 3.65 6.63
C TRP A 31 -4.85 2.92 7.93
N PHE A 32 -3.99 3.08 8.93
CA PHE A 32 -4.12 2.41 10.23
C PHE A 32 -4.98 3.18 11.22
N GLU A 33 -5.13 4.49 11.05
CA GLU A 33 -6.07 5.31 11.82
C GLU A 33 -7.48 4.74 11.71
N GLN A 34 -8.09 4.44 12.86
CA GLN A 34 -9.42 3.84 12.98
C GLN A 34 -9.61 2.54 12.16
N ASN A 35 -8.52 1.80 11.86
CA ASN A 35 -8.53 0.61 11.00
C ASN A 35 -9.12 0.86 9.59
N TYR A 36 -9.05 2.10 9.09
CA TYR A 36 -9.72 2.54 7.86
C TYR A 36 -9.49 1.59 6.66
N ALA A 37 -8.23 1.28 6.35
CA ALA A 37 -7.91 0.50 5.16
C ALA A 37 -8.39 -0.96 5.29
N TYR A 38 -8.26 -1.55 6.47
CA TYR A 38 -8.64 -2.94 6.73
C TYR A 38 -10.15 -3.13 6.66
N GLU A 39 -10.92 -2.24 7.29
CA GLU A 39 -12.38 -2.31 7.23
C GLU A 39 -12.91 -2.09 5.80
N LYS A 40 -12.29 -1.17 5.05
CA LYS A 40 -12.63 -0.98 3.63
C LYS A 40 -12.36 -2.24 2.79
N MET A 41 -11.26 -2.95 3.05
CA MET A 41 -10.96 -4.23 2.38
C MET A 41 -12.00 -5.30 2.71
N LYS A 42 -12.41 -5.41 3.98
CA LYS A 42 -13.46 -6.36 4.41
C LYS A 42 -14.82 -6.03 3.79
N GLU A 43 -15.20 -4.75 3.77
CA GLU A 43 -16.45 -4.27 3.16
C GLU A 43 -16.55 -4.72 1.69
N ASN A 44 -15.49 -4.45 0.91
CA ASN A 44 -15.42 -4.80 -0.51
C ASN A 44 -15.52 -6.31 -0.77
N ARG A 45 -15.25 -7.14 0.25
CA ARG A 45 -15.24 -8.61 0.16
C ARG A 45 -16.45 -9.27 0.81
N LYS A 46 -17.40 -8.53 1.40
CA LYS A 46 -18.57 -9.08 2.10
C LYS A 46 -19.37 -10.10 1.29
N ASN A 47 -19.52 -9.87 -0.02
CA ASN A 47 -20.31 -10.72 -0.92
C ASN A 47 -19.44 -11.71 -1.73
N ALA A 48 -18.18 -11.91 -1.35
CA ALA A 48 -17.29 -12.81 -2.05
C ALA A 48 -17.81 -14.26 -1.95
N LYS A 49 -18.00 -14.92 -3.11
CA LYS A 49 -18.48 -16.31 -3.18
C LYS A 49 -17.50 -17.33 -2.60
N LYS A 50 -16.23 -16.97 -2.48
CA LYS A 50 -15.15 -17.82 -1.95
C LYS A 50 -14.32 -17.02 -0.96
N SER A 51 -14.09 -17.60 0.21
CA SER A 51 -13.10 -17.11 1.16
C SER A 51 -11.71 -17.56 0.73
N PHE A 52 -10.71 -16.76 1.11
CA PHE A 52 -9.29 -17.10 0.97
C PHE A 52 -8.63 -16.77 2.30
N THR A 53 -7.92 -17.75 2.86
CA THR A 53 -7.25 -17.63 4.17
C THR A 53 -5.79 -18.01 4.00
N LEU A 54 -4.90 -17.08 4.35
CA LEU A 54 -3.46 -17.34 4.41
C LEU A 54 -3.04 -17.41 5.87
N HIS A 55 -2.60 -18.58 6.32
CA HIS A 55 -2.09 -18.76 7.67
C HIS A 55 -0.67 -18.18 7.79
N ASP A 56 -0.50 -17.19 8.67
CA ASP A 56 0.80 -16.58 8.94
C ASP A 56 1.53 -17.34 10.04
N GLY A 57 2.68 -17.94 9.71
CA GLY A 57 3.55 -18.57 10.70
C GLY A 57 4.10 -17.53 11.69
N PRO A 58 3.98 -17.75 13.02
CA PRO A 58 4.45 -16.79 14.00
C PRO A 58 5.98 -16.68 13.93
N PRO A 59 6.54 -15.46 13.82
CA PRO A 59 7.98 -15.28 13.92
C PRO A 59 8.43 -15.52 15.37
N TYR A 60 9.69 -15.92 15.57
CA TYR A 60 10.27 -15.91 16.90
C TYR A 60 10.31 -14.47 17.43
N ALA A 61 9.94 -14.28 18.70
CA ALA A 61 9.87 -12.97 19.34
C ALA A 61 11.24 -12.47 19.86
N ASN A 62 12.34 -12.93 19.25
CA ASN A 62 13.70 -12.57 19.63
C ASN A 62 14.48 -11.95 18.44
N GLY A 63 15.38 -11.03 18.76
CA GLY A 63 16.23 -10.38 17.76
C GLY A 63 15.52 -9.33 16.90
N HIS A 64 16.27 -8.78 15.95
CA HIS A 64 15.78 -7.75 15.03
C HIS A 64 15.23 -8.36 13.74
N ILE A 65 14.27 -7.66 13.14
CA ILE A 65 13.75 -7.98 11.81
C ILE A 65 14.87 -7.78 10.77
N HIS A 66 15.29 -8.87 10.14
CA HIS A 66 16.15 -8.86 8.95
C HIS A 66 15.35 -8.93 7.63
N ILE A 67 16.04 -8.79 6.49
CA ILE A 67 15.41 -8.75 5.16
C ILE A 67 14.55 -9.97 4.81
N GLY A 68 14.90 -11.16 5.29
CA GLY A 68 14.06 -12.36 5.15
C GLY A 68 12.65 -12.23 5.76
N HIS A 69 12.52 -11.52 6.88
CA HIS A 69 11.20 -11.21 7.45
C HIS A 69 10.42 -10.25 6.56
N ALA A 70 11.08 -9.22 6.02
CA ALA A 70 10.45 -8.27 5.11
C ALA A 70 9.94 -8.98 3.84
N LEU A 71 10.78 -9.81 3.22
CA LEU A 71 10.39 -10.63 2.07
C LEU A 71 9.16 -11.49 2.38
N ASN A 72 9.17 -12.21 3.50
CA ASN A 72 8.06 -13.07 3.91
C ASN A 72 6.74 -12.29 4.08
N LYS A 73 6.78 -11.14 4.76
CA LYS A 73 5.58 -10.34 5.02
C LYS A 73 5.08 -9.61 3.77
N ILE A 74 5.97 -9.08 2.94
CA ILE A 74 5.60 -8.42 1.67
C ILE A 74 4.90 -9.43 0.74
N LEU A 75 5.44 -10.63 0.57
CA LEU A 75 4.83 -11.64 -0.31
C LEU A 75 3.43 -12.06 0.17
N LYS A 76 3.27 -12.29 1.48
CA LYS A 76 1.96 -12.61 2.06
C LYS A 76 0.95 -11.48 1.84
N GLU A 77 1.39 -10.23 1.99
CA GLU A 77 0.54 -9.06 1.77
C GLU A 77 0.12 -8.91 0.30
N THR A 78 1.03 -9.16 -0.66
CA THR A 78 0.71 -9.15 -2.10
C THR A 78 -0.37 -10.17 -2.43
N ILE A 79 -0.29 -11.40 -1.90
CA ILE A 79 -1.29 -12.45 -2.13
C ILE A 79 -2.65 -12.06 -1.57
N ILE A 80 -2.69 -11.47 -0.36
CA ILE A 80 -3.95 -11.07 0.29
C ILE A 80 -4.64 -9.90 -0.44
N LYS A 81 -3.88 -9.02 -1.10
CA LYS A 81 -4.39 -7.82 -1.77
C LYS A 81 -4.61 -7.95 -3.28
N THR A 82 -4.46 -9.14 -3.84
CA THR A 82 -4.81 -9.45 -5.25
C THR A 82 -6.30 -9.76 -5.37
#